data_AF-A0A7W3TLH3-F1
#
_entry.id   AF-A0A7W3TLH3-F1
#
_cell.length_a   1.000
_cell.length_b   1.000
_cell.length_c   1.000
_cell.angle_alpha   90.00
_cell.angle_beta   90.00
_cell.angle_gamma   90.00
#
_symmetry.space_group_name_H-M   'P 1'
#
loop_
_entity.id
_entity.type
_entity.pdbx_description
1 polymer ?
#
loop_
_entity_poly.entity_id
_entity_poly.type
_entity_poly.pdbx_seq_one_letter_code
_entity_poly.pdbx_strand_id
1 'polypeptide(L)'
;MSTLVYAPTGWGWFPGSVMGGVSAEDLPDMPLLARISDPQRRNAALVDMLKDRPALLAILRPRDLVRKYGLAQATASMLLTKARNHP
;
A
#
# COMPACT_ATOMS: atom_id res chain seq x y z
N MET A 1 7.68 39.43 -8.47
CA MET A 1 6.26 39.21 -8.79
C MET A 1 5.97 37.74 -8.54
N SER A 2 5.32 37.43 -7.42
CA SER A 2 5.06 36.04 -6.99
C SER A 2 3.65 35.64 -7.41
N THR A 3 3.53 34.76 -8.40
CA THR A 3 2.25 34.15 -8.79
C THR A 3 1.95 33.00 -7.84
N LEU A 4 1.05 33.23 -6.88
CA LEU A 4 0.46 32.19 -6.03
C LEU A 4 -0.51 31.36 -6.88
N VAL A 5 -0.10 30.15 -7.25
CA VAL A 5 -0.97 29.16 -7.90
C VAL A 5 -1.88 28.57 -6.84
N TYR A 6 -3.18 28.89 -6.92
CA TYR A 6 -4.23 28.37 -6.07
C TYR A 6 -4.53 26.93 -6.50
N ALA A 7 -3.94 25.94 -5.83
CA ALA A 7 -4.32 24.54 -6.02
C ALA A 7 -5.62 24.26 -5.24
N PRO A 8 -6.65 23.64 -5.86
CA PRO A 8 -7.91 23.37 -5.19
C PRO A 8 -7.69 22.39 -4.03
N THR A 9 -7.95 22.88 -2.82
CA THR A 9 -7.95 22.11 -1.57
C THR A 9 -9.10 21.11 -1.61
N GLY A 10 -8.80 19.84 -1.95
CA GLY A 10 -9.84 18.80 -2.00
C GLY A 10 -9.39 17.40 -2.42
N TRP A 11 -8.19 17.23 -2.98
CA TRP A 11 -7.69 15.94 -3.46
C TRP A 11 -6.31 15.64 -2.88
N GLY A 12 -6.21 15.31 -1.58
CA GLY A 12 -5.07 14.60 -0.98
C GLY A 12 -3.65 14.99 -1.41
N TRP A 13 -3.38 16.26 -1.72
CA TRP A 13 -2.11 16.67 -2.32
C TRP A 13 -1.05 16.81 -1.23
N PHE A 14 -0.07 15.90 -1.23
CA PHE A 14 1.12 15.97 -0.39
C PHE A 14 2.29 16.54 -1.21
N PRO A 15 2.96 17.62 -0.74
CA PRO A 15 4.09 18.21 -1.44
C PRO A 15 5.30 17.27 -1.35
N GLY A 16 5.53 16.51 -2.42
CA GLY A 16 6.57 15.48 -2.54
C GLY A 16 6.16 14.27 -3.39
N SER A 17 4.87 14.12 -3.67
CA SER A 17 4.36 13.07 -4.55
C SER A 17 4.54 13.49 -6.01
N VAL A 18 5.33 12.71 -6.78
CA VAL A 18 5.43 12.87 -8.23
C VAL A 18 4.04 12.65 -8.83
N MET A 19 3.47 13.65 -9.52
CA MET A 19 2.16 13.51 -10.19
C MET A 19 2.18 12.28 -11.10
N GLY A 20 1.30 11.32 -10.86
CA GLY A 20 1.16 10.09 -11.65
C GLY A 20 2.02 8.90 -11.21
N GLY A 21 2.79 9.03 -10.13
CA GLY A 21 3.52 7.89 -9.55
C GLY A 21 2.59 6.98 -8.76
N VAL A 22 2.74 5.66 -8.97
CA VAL A 22 2.15 4.65 -8.09
C VAL A 22 2.58 4.99 -6.65
N SER A 23 1.64 4.96 -5.72
CA SER A 23 1.80 5.37 -4.33
C SER A 23 1.24 4.31 -3.38
N ALA A 24 1.59 4.40 -2.10
CA ALA A 24 1.00 3.52 -1.07
C ALA A 24 -0.53 3.68 -0.94
N GLU A 25 -1.09 4.78 -1.44
CA GLU A 25 -2.54 5.04 -1.42
C GLU A 25 -3.28 4.24 -2.50
N ASP A 26 -2.57 3.82 -3.55
CA ASP A 26 -3.08 2.92 -4.61
C ASP A 26 -3.17 1.45 -4.15
N LEU A 27 -2.89 1.18 -2.87
CA LEU A 27 -3.19 -0.12 -2.27
C LEU A 27 -4.70 -0.39 -2.37
N PRO A 28 -5.11 -1.54 -2.93
CA PRO A 28 -6.51 -1.86 -3.08
C PRO A 28 -7.20 -1.99 -1.72
N ASP A 29 -8.36 -1.36 -1.57
CA ASP A 29 -9.21 -1.62 -0.42
C ASP A 29 -9.78 -3.04 -0.53
N MET A 30 -9.53 -3.84 0.49
CA MET A 30 -10.03 -5.20 0.56
C MET A 30 -10.91 -5.40 1.79
N PRO A 31 -12.18 -4.97 1.72
CA PRO A 31 -13.13 -5.22 2.81
C PRO A 31 -13.29 -6.73 3.09
N LEU A 32 -13.00 -7.58 2.11
CA LEU A 32 -13.04 -9.03 2.25
C LEU A 32 -11.88 -9.59 3.08
N LEU A 33 -10.70 -8.96 3.13
CA LEU A 33 -9.61 -9.44 4.00
C LEU A 33 -9.97 -9.39 5.48
N ALA A 34 -10.77 -8.40 5.87
CA ALA A 34 -11.31 -8.30 7.23
C ALA A 34 -12.34 -9.41 7.54
N ARG A 35 -12.94 -10.03 6.52
CA ARG A 35 -13.90 -11.13 6.66
C ARG A 35 -13.22 -12.51 6.70
N ILE A 36 -11.94 -12.61 6.35
CA ILE A 36 -11.21 -13.86 6.45
C ILE A 36 -10.80 -14.07 7.91
N SER A 37 -11.51 -14.98 8.59
CA SER A 37 -11.23 -15.33 9.99
C SER A 37 -9.90 -16.07 10.18
N ASP A 38 -9.41 -16.72 9.12
CA ASP A 38 -8.13 -17.43 9.14
C ASP A 38 -6.95 -16.49 8.78
N PRO A 39 -6.07 -16.18 9.75
CA PRO A 39 -4.95 -15.28 9.51
C PRO A 39 -3.94 -15.80 8.49
N GLN A 40 -3.80 -17.12 8.32
CA GLN A 40 -2.89 -17.69 7.33
C GLN A 40 -3.40 -17.46 5.91
N ARG A 41 -4.69 -17.76 5.65
CA ARG A 41 -5.32 -17.49 4.35
C ARG A 41 -5.36 -16.01 4.02
N ARG A 42 -5.65 -15.15 5.00
CA ARG A 42 -5.62 -13.68 4.82
C ARG A 42 -4.24 -13.21 4.39
N ASN A 43 -3.20 -13.70 5.07
CA ASN A 43 -1.82 -13.34 4.78
C ASN A 43 -1.35 -13.88 3.41
N ALA A 44 -1.80 -15.07 3.01
CA ALA A 44 -1.52 -15.61 1.68
C ALA A 44 -2.18 -14.75 0.58
N ALA A 45 -3.46 -14.42 0.71
CA ALA A 45 -4.17 -13.55 -0.22
C ALA A 45 -3.53 -12.16 -0.34
N LEU A 46 -3.04 -11.60 0.76
CA LEU A 46 -2.26 -10.35 0.77
C LEU A 46 -0.97 -10.48 -0.05
N VAL A 47 -0.23 -11.59 0.12
CA VAL A 47 1.01 -11.82 -0.63
C VAL A 47 0.74 -11.98 -2.12
N ASP A 48 -0.27 -12.77 -2.50
CA ASP A 48 -0.62 -12.99 -3.91
C ASP A 48 -1.06 -11.69 -4.58
N MET A 49 -1.88 -10.88 -3.90
CA MET A 49 -2.24 -9.54 -4.40
C MET A 49 -1.03 -8.63 -4.61
N LEU A 50 -0.09 -8.62 -3.66
CA LEU A 50 1.10 -7.80 -3.78
C LEU A 50 1.93 -8.24 -4.99
N LYS A 51 2.06 -9.54 -5.24
CA LYS A 51 2.75 -10.10 -6.40
C LYS A 51 2.14 -9.65 -7.73
N ASP A 52 0.81 -9.62 -7.82
CA ASP A 52 0.10 -9.14 -9.01
C ASP A 52 0.35 -7.65 -9.33
N ARG A 53 0.98 -6.91 -8.40
CA ARG A 53 1.24 -5.47 -8.52
C ARG A 53 2.72 -5.15 -8.24
N PRO A 54 3.64 -5.55 -9.13
CA PRO A 54 5.08 -5.37 -8.93
C PRO A 54 5.49 -3.88 -8.78
N ALA A 55 4.77 -2.96 -9.45
CA ALA A 55 4.99 -1.53 -9.32
C ALA A 55 4.74 -1.01 -7.89
N LEU A 56 3.73 -1.56 -7.19
CA LEU A 56 3.47 -1.26 -5.78
C LEU A 56 4.52 -1.90 -4.88
N LEU A 57 4.89 -3.15 -5.13
CA LEU A 57 5.90 -3.86 -4.34
C LEU A 57 7.25 -3.13 -4.27
N ALA A 58 7.63 -2.44 -5.34
CA ALA A 58 8.87 -1.66 -5.41
C ALA A 58 8.90 -0.47 -4.43
N ILE A 59 7.74 0.14 -4.17
CA ILE A 59 7.64 1.38 -3.37
C ILE A 59 7.10 1.15 -1.95
N LEU A 60 6.37 0.05 -1.73
CA LEU A 60 5.68 -0.21 -0.48
C LEU A 60 6.66 -0.44 0.68
N ARG A 61 6.35 0.20 1.81
CA ARG A 61 7.02 -0.02 3.09
C ARG A 61 6.10 -0.78 4.04
N PRO A 62 6.64 -1.51 5.02
CA PRO A 62 5.82 -2.25 5.99
C PRO A 62 4.79 -1.37 6.70
N ARG A 63 5.17 -0.13 7.03
CA ARG A 63 4.28 0.86 7.66
C ARG A 63 3.02 1.20 6.84
N ASP A 64 3.12 1.09 5.51
CA ASP A 64 2.01 1.40 4.60
C ASP A 64 0.94 0.30 4.70
N LEU A 65 1.36 -0.97 4.80
CA LEU A 65 0.46 -2.09 5.07
C LEU A 65 -0.13 -2.06 6.49
N VAL A 66 0.66 -1.63 7.49
CA VAL A 66 0.14 -1.44 8.86
C VAL A 66 -0.96 -0.39 8.86
N ARG A 67 -0.73 0.77 8.22
CA ARG A 67 -1.71 1.84 8.14
C ARG A 67 -2.96 1.46 7.36
N LYS A 68 -2.82 0.74 6.23
CA LYS A 68 -3.94 0.40 5.34
C LYS A 68 -4.73 -0.82 5.82
N TYR A 69 -4.07 -1.85 6.35
CA TYR A 69 -4.68 -3.15 6.68
C TYR A 69 -4.67 -3.48 8.18
N GLY A 70 -4.17 -2.60 9.05
CA GLY A 70 -4.15 -2.81 10.49
C GLY A 70 -3.29 -4.00 10.95
N LEU A 71 -2.23 -4.31 10.19
CA LEU A 71 -1.34 -5.44 10.49
C LEU A 71 -0.31 -5.08 11.57
N ALA A 72 0.22 -6.09 12.25
CA ALA A 72 1.42 -5.89 13.08
C ALA A 72 2.64 -5.59 12.18
N GLN A 73 3.54 -4.72 12.65
CA GLN A 73 4.73 -4.31 11.89
C GLN A 73 5.60 -5.50 11.44
N ALA A 74 5.81 -6.49 12.33
CA ALA A 74 6.57 -7.69 12.01
C ALA A 74 5.90 -8.52 10.89
N THR A 75 4.57 -8.65 10.94
CA THR A 75 3.78 -9.34 9.91
C THR A 75 3.88 -8.59 8.58
N ALA A 76 3.71 -7.28 8.56
CA ALA A 76 3.82 -6.47 7.35
C ALA A 76 5.19 -6.61 6.68
N SER A 77 6.29 -6.57 7.46
CA SER A 77 7.64 -6.80 6.95
C SER A 77 7.79 -8.19 6.35
N MET A 78 7.31 -9.22 7.06
CA MET A 78 7.36 -10.60 6.58
C MET A 78 6.59 -10.79 5.26
N LEU A 79 5.40 -10.20 5.13
CA LEU A 79 4.58 -10.32 3.91
C LEU A 79 5.25 -9.64 2.71
N LEU A 80 5.82 -8.45 2.90
CA LEU A 80 6.57 -7.77 1.84
C LEU A 80 7.80 -8.56 1.40
N THR A 81 8.57 -9.09 2.35
CA THR A 81 9.72 -9.95 2.04
C THR A 81 9.27 -11.21 1.28
N LYS A 82 8.19 -11.84 1.70
CA LYS A 82 7.64 -13.03 1.04
C LYS A 82 7.16 -12.74 -0.38
N ALA A 83 6.50 -11.59 -0.59
CA ALA A 83 6.04 -11.17 -1.91
C ALA A 83 7.19 -10.75 -2.83
N ARG A 84 8.31 -10.24 -2.30
CA ARG A 84 9.52 -9.89 -3.08
C ARG A 84 10.39 -11.08 -3.44
N ASN A 85 10.48 -12.08 -2.55
CA ASN A 85 11.38 -13.21 -2.72
C ASN A 85 10.80 -14.37 -3.54
N HIS A 86 9.50 -14.32 -3.87
CA HIS A 86 8.86 -15.30 -4.74
C HIS A 86 8.45 -14.63 -6.06
N PRO A 87 9.24 -14.80 -7.14
CA PRO A 87 8.81 -14.42 -8.49
C PRO A 87 7.64 -15.28 -8.97
#